data_AF-A0A7T2VY99-F1
#
_entry.id   AF-A0A7T2VY99-F1
#
_cell.length_a   1.000
_cell.length_b   1.000
_cell.length_c   1.000
_cell.angle_alpha   90.00
_cell.angle_beta   90.00
_cell.angle_gamma   90.00
#
_symmetry.space_group_name_H-M   'P 1'
#
loop_
_entity.id
_entity.type
_entity.pdbx_description
1 polymer ?
#
loop_
_entity_poly.entity_id
_entity_poly.type
_entity_poly.pdbx_seq_one_letter_code
_entity_poly.pdbx_strand_id
1 'polypeptide(L)'
;MPELSGPAWVGRFPTSTSTNDLSGNFRNNVDRFIFALEAGGARVSISATLRPPERAYLMHYSWRVARENLAPDSVPALAGVDIDWVHTNGAGETDISVSRVAARQMVAGYEIVYKPALSSNHTLGRAIDMTITNYVGKTFNDASNKATKVNSAVDLHTLGATFGVKKLASDPPHWSDNGH
;
A
#
# COMPACT_ATOMS: atom_id res chain seq x y z
N MET A 1 -19.03 -22.03 4.81
CA MET A 1 -19.63 -21.06 5.74
C MET A 1 -18.66 -19.90 5.81
N PRO A 2 -19.14 -18.66 5.77
CA PRO A 2 -18.27 -17.50 5.86
C PRO A 2 -17.54 -17.52 7.20
N GLU A 3 -16.30 -17.03 7.19
CA GLU A 3 -15.47 -16.98 8.39
C GLU A 3 -15.52 -15.61 9.03
N LEU A 4 -15.69 -15.59 10.35
CA LEU A 4 -15.78 -14.36 11.12
C LEU A 4 -14.57 -13.44 10.88
N SER A 5 -14.85 -12.15 10.80
CA SER A 5 -13.85 -11.10 10.75
C SER A 5 -12.93 -11.17 11.97
N GLY A 6 -11.66 -10.79 11.76
CA GLY A 6 -10.65 -10.86 12.80
C GLY A 6 -9.23 -11.02 12.25
N PRO A 7 -8.22 -11.21 13.14
CA PRO A 7 -6.80 -11.24 12.78
C PRO A 7 -6.43 -12.25 11.67
N ALA A 8 -7.16 -13.37 11.57
CA ALA A 8 -6.91 -14.40 10.56
C ALA A 8 -7.04 -13.90 9.11
N TRP A 9 -7.75 -12.78 8.89
CA TRP A 9 -7.91 -12.17 7.57
C TRP A 9 -6.74 -11.29 7.14
N VAL A 10 -5.92 -10.81 8.08
CA VAL A 10 -4.85 -9.81 7.82
C VAL A 10 -3.80 -10.31 6.83
N GLY A 11 -3.52 -11.62 6.85
CA GLY A 11 -2.52 -12.27 6.01
C GLY A 11 -3.03 -12.90 4.72
N ARG A 12 -4.35 -12.93 4.45
CA ARG A 12 -4.91 -13.71 3.32
C ARG A 12 -4.64 -13.13 1.95
N PHE A 13 -4.65 -11.80 1.88
CA PHE A 13 -4.42 -11.05 0.65
C PHE A 13 -3.22 -10.14 0.92
N PRO A 14 -1.98 -10.65 0.78
CA PRO A 14 -0.79 -9.84 0.99
C PRO A 14 -0.68 -8.76 -0.09
N THR A 15 -0.10 -7.62 0.27
CA THR A 15 0.34 -6.63 -0.71
C THR A 15 1.55 -7.19 -1.47
N SER A 16 1.65 -6.93 -2.77
CA SER A 16 2.83 -7.31 -3.55
C SER A 16 4.02 -6.42 -3.23
N THR A 17 5.22 -6.95 -3.41
CA THR A 17 6.51 -6.23 -3.36
C THR A 17 7.26 -6.29 -4.69
N SER A 18 6.62 -6.76 -5.77
CA SER A 18 7.24 -6.90 -7.09
C SER A 18 6.89 -5.74 -8.01
N THR A 19 7.89 -5.18 -8.72
CA THR A 19 7.63 -4.19 -9.77
C THR A 19 6.84 -4.76 -10.95
N ASN A 20 6.83 -6.08 -11.13
CA ASN A 20 6.05 -6.74 -12.18
C ASN A 20 4.54 -6.55 -12.04
N ASP A 21 4.06 -6.30 -10.82
CA ASP A 21 2.65 -6.07 -10.52
C ASP A 21 2.25 -4.59 -10.66
N LEU A 22 3.19 -3.72 -11.04
CA LEU A 22 2.89 -2.34 -11.41
C LEU A 22 2.29 -2.27 -12.82
N SER A 23 1.42 -1.28 -13.02
CA SER A 23 0.59 -1.14 -14.21
C SER A 23 1.20 -0.20 -15.24
N GLY A 24 1.02 -0.54 -16.52
CA GLY A 24 1.31 0.34 -17.66
C GLY A 24 2.74 0.88 -17.69
N ASN A 25 2.89 2.14 -18.10
CA ASN A 25 4.21 2.78 -18.20
C ASN A 25 4.90 2.97 -16.85
N PHE A 26 4.15 2.98 -15.75
CA PHE A 26 4.73 3.19 -14.43
C PHE A 26 5.71 2.08 -14.05
N ARG A 27 5.41 0.82 -14.39
CA ARG A 27 6.33 -0.31 -14.21
C ARG A 27 7.70 -0.04 -14.84
N ASN A 28 7.71 0.25 -16.13
CA ASN A 28 8.96 0.50 -16.87
C ASN A 28 9.74 1.68 -16.31
N ASN A 29 9.04 2.73 -15.86
CA ASN A 29 9.65 3.90 -15.25
C ASN A 29 10.33 3.55 -13.91
N VAL A 30 9.66 2.77 -13.06
CA VAL A 30 10.21 2.29 -11.79
C VAL A 30 11.41 1.38 -12.02
N ASP A 31 11.33 0.41 -12.94
CA ASP A 31 12.43 -0.51 -13.22
C ASP A 31 13.68 0.25 -13.70
N ARG A 32 13.51 1.26 -14.58
CA ARG A 32 14.61 2.13 -15.03
C ARG A 32 15.20 2.96 -13.90
N PHE A 33 14.36 3.50 -13.02
CA PHE A 33 14.81 4.29 -11.89
C PHE A 33 15.60 3.45 -10.88
N ILE A 34 15.08 2.28 -10.50
CA ILE A 34 15.76 1.33 -9.60
C ILE A 34 17.08 0.88 -10.22
N PHE A 35 17.11 0.54 -11.50
CA PHE A 35 18.34 0.18 -12.21
C PHE A 35 19.38 1.30 -12.14
N ALA A 36 18.99 2.55 -12.41
CA ALA A 36 19.90 3.69 -12.34
C ALA A 36 20.47 3.90 -10.92
N LEU A 37 19.62 3.75 -9.89
CA LEU A 37 20.03 3.84 -8.48
C LEU A 37 21.04 2.75 -8.11
N GLU A 38 20.75 1.49 -8.44
CA GLU A 38 21.60 0.36 -8.10
C GLU A 38 22.93 0.39 -8.86
N ALA A 39 22.90 0.77 -10.15
CA ALA A 39 24.11 0.97 -10.95
C ALA A 39 25.01 2.09 -10.38
N GLY A 40 24.42 3.13 -9.80
CA GLY A 40 25.13 4.18 -9.06
C GLY A 40 25.50 3.80 -7.62
N GLY A 41 25.21 2.57 -7.19
CA GLY A 41 25.57 2.02 -5.89
C GLY A 41 24.64 2.39 -4.73
N ALA A 42 23.45 2.95 -5.00
CA ALA A 42 22.40 3.04 -3.98
C ALA A 42 21.79 1.66 -3.70
N ARG A 43 20.99 1.56 -2.65
CA ARG A 43 20.23 0.35 -2.31
C ARG A 43 18.75 0.67 -2.27
N VAL A 44 17.94 -0.18 -2.88
CA VAL A 44 16.47 -0.07 -2.91
C VAL A 44 15.87 -1.25 -2.14
N SER A 45 14.90 -0.98 -1.28
CA SER A 45 14.08 -2.00 -0.59
C SER A 45 12.61 -1.68 -0.81
N ILE A 46 11.87 -2.61 -1.41
CA ILE A 46 10.45 -2.44 -1.75
C ILE A 46 9.58 -3.05 -0.64
N SER A 47 8.67 -2.26 -0.07
CA SER A 47 7.72 -2.71 0.95
C SER A 47 6.28 -2.86 0.44
N ALA A 48 5.91 -2.17 -0.65
CA ALA A 48 4.61 -2.34 -1.28
C ALA A 48 4.62 -1.92 -2.76
N THR A 49 3.81 -2.60 -3.57
CA THR A 49 3.47 -2.23 -4.96
C THR A 49 1.96 -2.36 -5.14
N LEU A 50 1.47 -3.37 -5.87
CA LEU A 50 0.04 -3.62 -6.01
C LEU A 50 -0.57 -4.04 -4.66
N ARG A 51 -1.63 -3.34 -4.27
CA ARG A 51 -2.54 -3.77 -3.20
C ARG A 51 -3.73 -4.46 -3.84
N PRO A 52 -3.93 -5.77 -3.63
CA PRO A 52 -5.09 -6.48 -4.18
C PRO A 52 -6.41 -5.83 -3.73
N PRO A 53 -7.45 -5.81 -4.57
CA PRO A 53 -8.77 -5.28 -4.22
C PRO A 53 -9.33 -5.86 -2.92
N GLU A 54 -9.11 -7.15 -2.67
CA GLU A 54 -9.53 -7.87 -1.46
C GLU A 54 -8.86 -7.31 -0.20
N ARG A 55 -7.55 -7.02 -0.28
CA ARG A 55 -6.82 -6.38 0.81
C ARG A 55 -7.36 -4.98 1.08
N ALA A 56 -7.55 -4.18 0.01
CA ALA A 56 -8.08 -2.82 0.14
C ALA A 56 -9.49 -2.81 0.74
N TYR A 57 -10.33 -3.75 0.35
CA TYR A 57 -11.66 -4.00 0.92
C TYR A 57 -11.60 -4.29 2.43
N LEU A 58 -10.80 -5.28 2.84
CA LEU A 58 -10.68 -5.65 4.26
C LEU A 58 -10.12 -4.51 5.12
N MET A 59 -9.11 -3.80 4.62
CA MET A 59 -8.57 -2.61 5.30
C MET A 59 -9.62 -1.50 5.42
N HIS A 60 -10.33 -1.20 4.33
CA HIS A 60 -11.35 -0.14 4.31
C HIS A 60 -12.50 -0.45 5.28
N TYR A 61 -13.12 -1.62 5.18
CA TYR A 61 -14.29 -1.94 5.98
C TYR A 61 -13.97 -2.25 7.44
N SER A 62 -12.81 -2.83 7.75
CA SER A 62 -12.36 -2.94 9.14
C SER A 62 -12.25 -1.58 9.81
N TRP A 63 -11.70 -0.57 9.13
CA TRP A 63 -11.66 0.80 9.64
C TRP A 63 -13.07 1.35 9.88
N ARG A 64 -13.96 1.23 8.89
CA ARG A 64 -15.32 1.81 8.98
C ARG A 64 -16.15 1.18 10.10
N VAL A 65 -16.09 -0.14 10.26
CA VAL A 65 -16.75 -0.85 11.37
C VAL A 65 -16.13 -0.44 12.70
N ALA A 66 -14.79 -0.41 12.79
CA ALA A 66 -14.07 -0.12 14.03
C ALA A 66 -14.18 1.32 14.54
N ARG A 67 -14.21 2.30 13.63
CA ARG A 67 -14.00 3.73 13.94
C ARG A 67 -15.10 4.67 13.42
N GLU A 68 -15.92 4.26 12.45
CA GLU A 68 -16.96 5.11 11.83
C GLU A 68 -18.39 4.63 12.13
N ASN A 69 -18.54 3.68 13.05
CA ASN A 69 -19.83 3.10 13.42
C ASN A 69 -20.62 2.47 12.25
N LEU A 70 -19.94 2.04 11.18
CA LEU A 70 -20.60 1.25 10.13
C LEU A 70 -21.17 -0.04 10.76
N ALA A 71 -22.44 -0.32 10.51
CA ALA A 71 -23.06 -1.55 10.99
C ALA A 71 -22.42 -2.76 10.28
N PRO A 72 -22.05 -3.84 11.00
CA PRO A 72 -21.33 -4.97 10.40
C PRO A 72 -22.10 -5.67 9.27
N ASP A 73 -23.43 -5.77 9.40
CA ASP A 73 -24.33 -6.32 8.39
C ASP A 73 -24.50 -5.44 7.14
N SER A 74 -24.07 -4.17 7.21
CA SER A 74 -24.13 -3.20 6.12
C SER A 74 -22.84 -3.15 5.28
N VAL A 75 -21.86 -3.99 5.61
CA VAL A 75 -20.64 -4.12 4.79
C VAL A 75 -21.00 -4.88 3.50
N PRO A 76 -20.81 -4.28 2.31
CA PRO A 76 -21.08 -4.97 1.05
C PRO A 76 -20.23 -6.23 0.91
N ALA A 77 -20.79 -7.31 0.39
CA ALA A 77 -20.02 -8.51 0.07
C ALA A 77 -19.04 -8.25 -1.09
N LEU A 78 -17.88 -8.92 -1.06
CA LEU A 78 -16.91 -8.92 -2.16
C LEU A 78 -16.65 -10.36 -2.61
N ALA A 79 -16.82 -10.63 -3.90
CA ALA A 79 -16.54 -11.94 -4.47
C ALA A 79 -15.08 -12.34 -4.18
N GLY A 80 -14.86 -13.58 -3.73
CA GLY A 80 -13.53 -14.07 -3.34
C GLY A 80 -13.13 -13.77 -1.88
N VAL A 81 -13.94 -13.03 -1.13
CA VAL A 81 -13.71 -12.72 0.29
C VAL A 81 -14.90 -13.23 1.13
N ASP A 82 -14.84 -14.50 1.55
CA ASP A 82 -15.89 -15.18 2.34
C ASP A 82 -15.84 -14.80 3.83
N ILE A 83 -15.89 -13.49 4.13
CA ILE A 83 -15.82 -12.92 5.47
C ILE A 83 -17.20 -12.64 6.03
N ASP A 84 -17.42 -12.98 7.30
CA ASP A 84 -18.59 -12.56 8.07
C ASP A 84 -18.21 -11.43 9.05
N TRP A 85 -18.79 -10.26 8.85
CA TRP A 85 -18.58 -9.13 9.75
C TRP A 85 -19.48 -9.20 10.99
N VAL A 86 -20.54 -10.01 10.97
CA VAL A 86 -21.54 -10.13 12.03
C VAL A 86 -21.13 -11.23 13.00
N HIS A 87 -20.64 -10.83 14.18
CA HIS A 87 -20.45 -11.75 15.29
C HIS A 87 -21.76 -11.87 16.08
N THR A 88 -22.09 -13.06 16.59
CA THR A 88 -23.31 -13.28 17.38
C THR A 88 -22.99 -13.66 18.82
N ASN A 89 -23.89 -13.31 19.74
CA ASN A 89 -23.85 -13.76 21.13
C ASN A 89 -24.31 -15.24 21.25
N GLY A 90 -24.35 -15.76 22.48
CA GLY A 90 -24.79 -17.14 22.75
C GLY A 90 -26.27 -17.43 22.43
N ALA A 91 -27.08 -16.40 22.20
CA ALA A 91 -28.48 -16.52 21.76
C ALA A 91 -28.62 -16.42 20.21
N GLY A 92 -27.52 -16.24 19.47
CA GLY A 92 -27.53 -16.08 18.02
C GLY A 92 -27.88 -14.67 17.55
N GLU A 93 -27.98 -13.69 18.45
CA GLU A 93 -28.25 -12.30 18.10
C GLU A 93 -26.94 -11.56 17.79
N THR A 94 -26.97 -10.58 16.90
CA THR A 94 -25.80 -9.76 16.55
C THR A 94 -25.18 -9.09 17.77
N ASP A 95 -23.90 -9.38 18.01
CA ASP A 95 -23.03 -8.70 18.96
C ASP A 95 -22.17 -7.65 18.25
N ILE A 96 -22.69 -6.41 18.23
CA ILE A 96 -22.02 -5.26 17.64
C ILE A 96 -20.69 -4.96 18.35
N SER A 97 -20.59 -5.22 19.66
CA SER A 97 -19.38 -4.94 20.42
C SER A 97 -18.25 -5.86 19.97
N VAL A 98 -18.51 -7.17 19.89
CA VAL A 98 -17.54 -8.18 19.43
C VAL A 98 -17.15 -7.93 17.98
N SER A 99 -18.12 -7.63 17.11
CA SER A 99 -17.86 -7.30 15.70
C SER A 99 -16.90 -6.11 15.56
N ARG A 100 -17.09 -5.06 16.37
CA ARG A 100 -16.19 -3.90 16.40
C ARG A 100 -14.82 -4.21 16.98
N VAL A 101 -14.73 -5.09 17.99
CA VAL A 101 -13.44 -5.54 18.53
C VAL A 101 -12.65 -6.29 17.47
N ALA A 102 -13.26 -7.23 16.77
CA ALA A 102 -12.63 -7.96 15.68
C ALA A 102 -12.12 -7.03 14.56
N ALA A 103 -12.95 -6.06 14.14
CA ALA A 103 -12.55 -5.05 13.17
C ALA A 103 -11.38 -4.18 13.67
N ARG A 104 -11.33 -3.81 14.96
CA ARG A 104 -10.19 -3.08 15.55
C ARG A 104 -8.91 -3.91 15.54
N GLN A 105 -9.00 -5.22 15.80
CA GLN A 105 -7.85 -6.10 15.73
C GLN A 105 -7.31 -6.20 14.31
N MET A 106 -8.18 -6.21 13.29
CA MET A 106 -7.74 -6.12 11.89
C MET A 106 -7.09 -4.77 11.60
N VAL A 107 -7.67 -3.65 12.05
CA VAL A 107 -7.07 -2.32 11.91
C VAL A 107 -5.66 -2.27 12.50
N ALA A 108 -5.47 -2.86 13.67
CA ALA A 108 -4.16 -2.97 14.32
C ALA A 108 -3.21 -3.89 13.54
N GLY A 109 -3.68 -5.06 13.09
CA GLY A 109 -2.86 -6.01 12.32
C GLY A 109 -2.44 -5.48 10.94
N TYR A 110 -3.23 -4.60 10.34
CA TYR A 110 -2.87 -3.88 9.12
C TYR A 110 -2.07 -2.58 9.37
N GLU A 111 -1.81 -2.23 10.63
CA GLU A 111 -1.09 -1.01 11.04
C GLU A 111 -1.71 0.28 10.47
N ILE A 112 -3.04 0.33 10.38
CA ILE A 112 -3.75 1.43 9.71
C ILE A 112 -3.77 2.69 10.59
N VAL A 113 -3.08 3.73 10.15
CA VAL A 113 -3.07 5.05 10.80
C VAL A 113 -4.16 5.97 10.24
N TYR A 114 -4.33 6.00 8.92
CA TYR A 114 -5.31 6.82 8.21
C TYR A 114 -6.35 5.96 7.50
N LYS A 115 -7.54 6.51 7.25
CA LYS A 115 -8.63 5.81 6.57
C LYS A 115 -8.16 5.23 5.22
N PRO A 116 -8.22 3.90 5.02
CA PRO A 116 -7.87 3.30 3.75
C PRO A 116 -8.91 3.64 2.67
N ALA A 117 -8.45 3.99 1.48
CA ALA A 117 -9.30 4.12 0.31
C ALA A 117 -9.49 2.76 -0.38
N LEU A 118 -10.69 2.53 -0.94
CA LEU A 118 -10.96 1.36 -1.80
C LEU A 118 -10.25 1.46 -3.14
N SER A 119 -10.02 2.68 -3.62
CA SER A 119 -9.26 2.98 -4.83
C SER A 119 -8.16 3.97 -4.48
N SER A 120 -6.92 3.60 -4.76
CA SER A 120 -5.71 4.39 -4.57
C SER A 120 -4.69 4.04 -5.66
N ASN A 121 -3.58 4.76 -5.71
CA ASN A 121 -2.51 4.41 -6.64
C ASN A 121 -1.96 2.99 -6.39
N HIS A 122 -1.91 2.50 -5.15
CA HIS A 122 -1.52 1.11 -4.87
C HIS A 122 -2.50 0.08 -5.41
N THR A 123 -3.82 0.33 -5.35
CA THR A 123 -4.81 -0.62 -5.92
C THR A 123 -4.82 -0.59 -7.45
N LEU A 124 -4.32 0.49 -8.04
CA LEU A 124 -4.19 0.63 -9.49
C LEU A 124 -2.83 0.16 -10.03
N GLY A 125 -1.90 -0.26 -9.15
CA GLY A 125 -0.52 -0.59 -9.54
C GLY A 125 0.30 0.62 -10.02
N ARG A 126 -0.06 1.83 -9.57
CA ARG A 126 0.54 3.12 -9.94
C ARG A 126 1.36 3.77 -8.82
N ALA A 127 1.58 3.04 -7.73
CA ALA A 127 2.44 3.45 -6.62
C ALA A 127 3.34 2.31 -6.15
N ILE A 128 4.46 2.70 -5.55
CA ILE A 128 5.44 1.85 -4.92
C ILE A 128 5.89 2.50 -3.61
N ASP A 129 5.86 1.72 -2.53
CA ASP A 129 6.52 2.07 -1.28
C ASP A 129 7.91 1.45 -1.29
N MET A 130 8.92 2.31 -1.24
CA MET A 130 10.32 1.86 -1.23
C MET A 130 11.20 2.78 -0.40
N THR A 131 12.16 2.14 0.28
CA THR A 131 13.25 2.83 0.98
C THR A 131 14.49 2.82 0.10
N ILE A 132 15.06 4.00 -0.15
CA ILE A 132 16.29 4.17 -0.92
C ILE A 132 17.38 4.68 0.03
N THR A 133 18.51 3.98 0.08
CA THR A 133 19.63 4.32 0.95
C THR A 133 20.95 4.37 0.18
N ASN A 134 22.01 4.84 0.84
CA ASN A 134 23.36 4.88 0.27
C ASN A 134 23.47 5.71 -1.03
N TYR A 135 22.71 6.80 -1.13
CA TYR A 135 22.69 7.65 -2.33
C TYR A 135 23.46 8.98 -2.19
N VAL A 136 23.64 9.47 -0.95
CA VAL A 136 24.23 10.80 -0.69
C VAL A 136 25.68 10.88 -1.20
N GLY A 137 25.97 11.94 -1.96
CA GLY A 137 27.29 12.23 -2.54
C GLY A 137 27.58 11.49 -3.84
N LYS A 138 26.69 10.59 -4.29
CA LYS A 138 26.89 9.77 -5.49
C LYS A 138 26.34 10.42 -6.74
N THR A 139 26.74 9.88 -7.88
CA THR A 139 26.28 10.32 -9.20
C THR A 139 25.51 9.18 -9.85
N PHE A 140 24.34 9.52 -10.40
CA PHE A 140 23.43 8.59 -11.06
C PHE A 140 23.10 9.14 -12.45
N ASN A 141 22.80 8.26 -13.39
CA ASN A 141 22.26 8.71 -14.68
C ASN A 141 20.76 9.01 -14.53
N ASP A 142 20.33 10.17 -15.03
CA ASP A 142 18.92 10.48 -15.15
C ASP A 142 18.27 9.74 -16.33
N ALA A 143 16.97 9.94 -16.55
CA ALA A 143 16.24 9.25 -17.63
C ALA A 143 16.72 9.59 -19.05
N SER A 144 17.53 10.65 -19.22
CA SER A 144 18.18 11.05 -20.48
C SER A 144 19.65 10.61 -20.56
N ASN A 145 20.09 9.75 -19.64
CA ASN A 145 21.49 9.31 -19.46
C ASN A 145 22.48 10.43 -19.09
N LYS A 146 22.00 11.54 -18.53
CA LYS A 146 22.88 12.60 -18.02
C LYS A 146 23.28 12.29 -16.57
N ALA A 147 24.59 12.40 -16.29
CA ALA A 147 25.12 12.24 -14.95
C ALA A 147 24.63 13.37 -14.01
N THR A 148 23.94 12.98 -12.95
CA THR A 148 23.35 13.85 -11.93
C THR A 148 23.90 13.49 -10.55
N LYS A 149 24.51 14.45 -9.86
CA LYS A 149 24.97 14.28 -8.49
C LYS A 149 23.82 14.44 -7.51
N VAL A 150 23.69 13.52 -6.56
CA VAL A 150 22.63 13.52 -5.54
C VAL A 150 23.27 13.69 -4.16
N ASN A 151 23.05 14.84 -3.50
CA ASN A 151 23.58 15.14 -2.18
C ASN A 151 22.49 15.19 -1.09
N SER A 152 21.23 15.20 -1.50
CA SER A 152 20.08 15.36 -0.60
C SER A 152 18.89 14.52 -1.04
N ALA A 153 17.88 14.40 -0.17
CA ALA A 153 16.59 13.79 -0.54
C ALA A 153 15.89 14.57 -1.67
N VAL A 154 16.01 15.90 -1.70
CA VAL A 154 15.44 16.74 -2.75
C VAL A 154 16.05 16.41 -4.11
N ASP A 155 17.38 16.20 -4.16
CA ASP A 155 18.06 15.77 -5.38
C ASP A 155 17.58 14.39 -5.83
N LEU A 156 17.37 13.47 -4.88
CA LEU A 156 16.85 12.12 -5.18
C LEU A 156 15.43 12.18 -5.74
N HIS A 157 14.57 13.01 -5.17
CA HIS A 157 13.20 13.22 -5.68
C HIS A 157 13.22 13.81 -7.08
N THR A 158 14.13 14.76 -7.32
CA THR A 158 14.32 15.39 -8.64
C THR A 158 14.80 14.36 -9.66
N LEU A 159 15.76 13.50 -9.28
CA LEU A 159 16.23 12.39 -10.11
C LEU A 159 15.08 11.43 -10.44
N GLY A 160 14.31 10.97 -9.46
CA GLY A 160 13.16 10.07 -9.68
C GLY A 160 12.11 10.69 -10.61
N ALA A 161 11.84 11.99 -10.47
CA ALA A 161 10.91 12.71 -11.34
C ALA A 161 11.33 12.69 -12.82
N THR A 162 12.64 12.61 -13.13
CA THR A 162 13.11 12.46 -14.53
C THR A 162 12.64 11.14 -15.16
N PHE A 163 12.48 10.09 -14.36
CA PHE A 163 11.93 8.80 -14.79
C PHE A 163 10.40 8.77 -14.78
N GLY A 164 9.74 9.83 -14.30
CA GLY A 164 8.30 9.83 -14.05
C GLY A 164 7.90 9.09 -12.75
N VAL A 165 8.84 8.88 -11.83
CA VAL A 165 8.60 8.28 -10.50
C VAL A 165 8.67 9.39 -9.46
N LYS A 166 7.52 9.86 -9.01
CA LYS A 166 7.39 11.09 -8.20
C LYS A 166 7.20 10.75 -6.72
N LYS A 167 7.94 11.45 -5.87
CA LYS A 167 7.85 11.30 -4.41
C LYS A 167 6.64 12.04 -3.83
N LEU A 168 5.89 11.39 -2.95
CA LEU A 168 5.04 12.08 -1.97
C LEU A 168 5.87 12.42 -0.72
N ALA A 169 6.14 13.70 -0.45
CA ALA A 169 7.06 14.08 0.63
C ALA A 169 6.49 13.83 2.04
N SER A 170 5.16 13.90 2.21
CA SER A 170 4.49 13.68 3.50
C SER A 170 4.41 12.20 3.90
N ASP A 171 4.64 11.29 2.97
CA ASP A 171 4.63 9.84 3.19
C ASP A 171 5.98 9.27 2.74
N PRO A 172 6.99 9.20 3.65
CA PRO A 172 8.38 8.91 3.30
C PRO A 172 8.63 7.68 2.42
N PRO A 173 7.94 6.53 2.56
CA PRO A 173 8.12 5.41 1.63
C PRO A 173 7.49 5.62 0.24
N HIS A 174 6.46 6.47 0.10
CA HIS A 174 5.56 6.46 -1.06
C HIS A 174 6.09 7.19 -2.29
N TRP A 175 6.04 6.51 -3.44
CA TRP A 175 6.30 7.05 -4.78
C TRP A 175 5.19 6.62 -5.74
N SER A 176 4.84 7.47 -6.70
CA SER A 176 3.80 7.19 -7.69
C SER A 176 4.05 7.90 -9.02
N ASP A 177 3.25 7.62 -10.04
CA ASP A 177 3.36 8.32 -11.33
C ASP A 177 2.90 9.79 -11.29
N ASN A 178 2.12 10.15 -10.27
CA ASN A 178 1.52 11.46 -10.10
C ASN A 178 1.99 12.20 -8.84
N GLY A 179 2.72 11.54 -7.92
CA GLY A 179 3.25 12.15 -6.70
C GLY A 179 2.22 12.26 -5.56
N HIS A 180 1.10 11.55 -5.68
CA HIS A 180 0.04 11.43 -4.68
C HIS A 180 -0.13 9.99 -4.22
#